data_AF-A0A937TLB0-F1
#
_entry.id   AF-A0A937TLB0-F1
#
_cell.length_a   1.000
_cell.length_b   1.000
_cell.length_c   1.000
_cell.angle_alpha   90.00
_cell.angle_beta   90.00
_cell.angle_gamma   90.00
#
_symmetry.space_group_name_H-M   'P 1'
#
loop_
_entity.id
_entity.type
_entity.pdbx_description
1 polymer ?
#
loop_
_entity_poly.entity_id
_entity_poly.type
_entity_poly.pdbx_seq_one_letter_code
_entity_poly.pdbx_strand_id
1 'polypeptide(L)'
;MPDVNIEETQIETPRTRLSKHLIQPEALRLIPEAQARKHSAIPLEISGNVLHVAMANPSDIVALDALATQSQLHIVPVKASAAEVQEAIDLNYQSYEEIEKQISSLSLDTEAAEPRVKLDTITDAPVARALTLIIDEAVKARASDIHLQPQEDKLLVRCRIDGALHNMLSIPLSTATSLISRIKILANMNIADHHRPQDGQFSVRTRGGQAMDIRVGTVSTVHGEMAALRLLDKSRAVMTLSDLGFLPQSL
;
A
#
# COMPACT_ATOMS: atom_id res chain seq x y z
N MET A 1 31.64 -48.52 13.75
CA MET A 1 31.77 -47.19 13.13
C MET A 1 31.74 -47.36 11.63
N PRO A 2 30.67 -46.92 10.98
CA PRO A 2 30.84 -46.10 9.79
C PRO A 2 30.13 -44.77 9.97
N ASP A 3 30.86 -43.70 9.67
CA ASP A 3 30.38 -42.32 9.70
C ASP A 3 29.28 -42.13 8.64
N VAL A 4 28.07 -41.88 9.12
CA VAL A 4 26.97 -41.39 8.27
C VAL A 4 27.23 -39.90 8.08
N ASN A 5 27.79 -39.55 6.93
CA ASN A 5 27.95 -38.19 6.48
C ASN A 5 26.55 -37.65 6.13
N ILE A 6 25.93 -36.92 7.06
CA ILE A 6 24.64 -36.27 6.85
C ILE A 6 24.93 -35.03 6.01
N GLU A 7 24.73 -35.14 4.69
CA GLU A 7 24.73 -33.98 3.80
C GLU A 7 23.62 -33.02 4.22
N GLU A 8 24.03 -31.88 4.77
CA GLU A 8 23.19 -30.73 5.06
C GLU A 8 22.41 -30.34 3.79
N THR A 9 21.12 -30.69 3.77
CA THR A 9 20.20 -30.26 2.72
C THR A 9 20.04 -28.76 2.83
N GLN A 10 20.85 -28.02 2.05
CA GLN A 10 20.74 -26.58 1.92
C GLN A 10 19.34 -26.26 1.36
N ILE A 11 18.47 -25.75 2.23
CA ILE A 11 17.18 -25.20 1.83
C ILE A 11 17.50 -23.98 0.96
N GLU A 12 17.45 -24.16 -0.36
CA GLU A 12 17.52 -23.06 -1.34
C GLU A 12 16.32 -22.13 -1.13
N THR A 13 16.47 -21.18 -0.21
CA THR A 13 15.48 -20.14 -0.02
C THR A 13 15.70 -19.08 -1.09
N PRO A 14 14.69 -18.75 -1.92
CA PRO A 14 14.82 -17.74 -2.94
C PRO A 14 15.20 -16.40 -2.29
N ARG A 15 16.34 -15.84 -2.72
CA ARG A 15 16.78 -14.51 -2.29
C ARG A 15 15.91 -13.47 -2.96
N THR A 16 15.18 -12.70 -2.16
CA THR A 16 14.24 -11.70 -2.68
C THR A 16 14.65 -10.32 -2.19
N ARG A 17 14.69 -9.34 -3.10
CA ARG A 17 14.89 -7.93 -2.72
C ARG A 17 13.58 -7.37 -2.19
N LEU A 18 13.55 -7.00 -0.90
CA LEU A 18 12.34 -6.47 -0.26
C LEU A 18 11.92 -5.11 -0.81
N SER A 19 12.87 -4.33 -1.33
CA SER A 19 12.59 -3.04 -2.00
C SER A 19 11.67 -3.13 -3.22
N LYS A 20 11.38 -4.35 -3.72
CA LYS A 20 10.45 -4.60 -4.84
C LYS A 20 9.26 -5.48 -4.46
N HIS A 21 9.24 -6.04 -3.26
CA HIS A 21 8.15 -6.90 -2.82
C HIS A 21 7.14 -6.07 -2.03
N LEU A 22 5.92 -5.95 -2.55
CA LEU A 22 4.85 -5.31 -1.80
C LEU A 22 4.34 -6.23 -0.73
N ILE A 23 4.24 -5.68 0.46
CA ILE A 23 3.73 -6.35 1.63
C ILE A 23 2.21 -6.20 1.64
N GLN A 24 1.51 -7.34 1.71
CA GLN A 24 0.06 -7.37 1.80
C GLN A 24 -0.39 -6.86 3.18
N PRO A 25 -1.36 -5.94 3.25
CA PRO A 25 -1.83 -5.37 4.52
C PRO A 25 -2.42 -6.40 5.47
N GLU A 26 -3.10 -7.38 4.89
CA GLU A 26 -3.69 -8.51 5.62
C GLU A 26 -2.58 -9.31 6.33
N ALA A 27 -1.40 -9.39 5.72
CA ALA A 27 -0.23 -10.05 6.29
C ALA A 27 0.40 -9.22 7.44
N LEU A 28 0.47 -7.89 7.30
CA LEU A 28 0.93 -6.99 8.38
C LEU A 28 0.06 -7.06 9.63
N ARG A 29 -1.26 -7.22 9.47
CA ARG A 29 -2.20 -7.36 10.60
C ARG A 29 -1.96 -8.63 11.42
N LEU A 30 -1.46 -9.70 10.80
CA LEU A 30 -1.23 -10.98 11.47
C LEU A 30 0.00 -10.96 12.38
N ILE A 31 1.02 -10.17 12.03
CA ILE A 31 2.26 -10.06 12.80
C ILE A 31 2.38 -8.62 13.30
N PRO A 32 2.21 -8.34 14.61
CA PRO A 32 2.40 -6.99 15.14
C PRO A 32 3.86 -6.49 14.97
N GLU A 33 4.05 -5.18 14.85
CA GLU A 33 5.38 -4.56 14.67
C GLU A 33 6.40 -5.05 15.70
N ALA A 34 5.99 -5.15 16.97
CA ALA A 34 6.86 -5.63 18.05
C ALA A 34 7.41 -7.03 17.79
N GLN A 35 6.60 -7.93 17.23
CA GLN A 35 7.03 -9.28 16.89
C GLN A 35 7.89 -9.29 15.63
N ALA A 36 7.51 -8.49 14.62
CA ALA A 36 8.29 -8.32 13.40
C ALA A 36 9.73 -7.86 13.71
N ARG A 37 9.87 -6.86 14.58
CA ARG A 37 11.18 -6.35 15.05
C ARG A 37 11.94 -7.39 15.86
N LYS A 38 11.29 -7.99 16.85
CA LYS A 38 11.91 -8.99 17.74
C LYS A 38 12.51 -10.14 16.95
N HIS A 39 11.81 -10.60 15.92
CA HIS A 39 12.22 -11.74 15.10
C HIS A 39 12.96 -11.34 13.82
N SER A 40 13.24 -10.04 13.61
CA SER A 40 13.85 -9.52 12.37
C SER A 40 13.19 -10.14 11.13
N ALA A 41 11.87 -10.05 11.11
CA ALA A 41 11.00 -10.73 10.17
C ALA A 41 9.85 -9.82 9.75
N ILE A 42 9.50 -9.79 8.47
CA ILE A 42 8.36 -9.01 7.97
C ILE A 42 7.45 -9.90 7.12
N PRO A 43 6.13 -9.96 7.41
CA PRO A 43 5.19 -10.67 6.55
C PRO A 43 5.18 -10.03 5.15
N LEU A 44 5.11 -10.85 4.11
CA LEU A 44 5.04 -10.41 2.71
C LEU A 44 3.65 -10.60 2.14
N GLU A 45 3.17 -11.84 2.11
CA GLU A 45 1.90 -12.18 1.47
C GLU A 45 1.29 -13.45 2.03
N ILE A 46 -0.03 -13.55 1.90
CA ILE A 46 -0.81 -14.72 2.25
C ILE A 46 -1.20 -15.45 0.96
N SER A 47 -0.89 -16.74 0.89
CA SER A 47 -1.28 -17.64 -0.21
C SER A 47 -1.98 -18.86 0.38
N GLY A 48 -3.31 -18.83 0.43
CA GLY A 48 -4.10 -19.88 1.05
C GLY A 48 -3.82 -19.97 2.56
N ASN A 49 -3.26 -21.08 3.03
CA ASN A 49 -2.89 -21.29 4.44
C ASN A 49 -1.40 -21.00 4.72
N VAL A 50 -0.71 -20.34 3.79
CA VAL A 50 0.73 -20.06 3.88
C VAL A 50 0.96 -18.56 3.98
N LEU A 51 1.77 -18.15 4.95
CA LEU A 51 2.27 -16.79 5.10
C LEU A 51 3.75 -16.77 4.71
N HIS A 52 4.07 -16.06 3.62
CA HIS A 52 5.45 -15.79 3.26
C HIS A 52 6.01 -14.70 4.16
N VAL A 53 7.15 -14.96 4.79
CA VAL A 53 7.79 -14.02 5.71
C VAL A 53 9.23 -13.81 5.29
N ALA A 54 9.61 -12.57 5.03
CA ALA A 54 11.00 -12.24 4.81
C ALA A 54 11.74 -12.15 6.14
N MET A 55 12.84 -12.89 6.27
CA MET A 55 13.59 -12.99 7.53
C MET A 55 15.08 -12.77 7.28
N ALA A 56 15.73 -12.11 8.24
CA ALA A 56 17.19 -12.00 8.27
C ALA A 56 17.84 -13.39 8.45
N ASN A 57 17.21 -14.26 9.25
CA ASN A 57 17.62 -15.64 9.48
C ASN A 57 16.46 -16.62 9.23
N PRO A 58 16.32 -17.17 8.01
CA PRO A 58 15.31 -18.18 7.66
C PRO A 58 15.40 -19.49 8.45
N SER A 59 16.55 -19.77 9.09
CA SER A 59 16.80 -21.01 9.83
C SER A 59 16.46 -20.89 11.32
N ASP A 60 15.96 -19.73 11.77
CA ASP A 60 15.56 -19.52 13.17
C ASP A 60 14.22 -20.20 13.46
N ILE A 61 14.29 -21.44 13.94
CA ILE A 61 13.13 -22.27 14.26
C ILE A 61 12.25 -21.62 15.35
N VAL A 62 12.85 -20.92 16.31
CA VAL A 62 12.09 -20.26 17.39
C VAL A 62 11.27 -19.10 16.85
N ALA A 63 11.86 -18.31 15.94
CA ALA A 63 11.14 -17.26 15.25
C ALA A 63 10.03 -17.82 14.35
N LEU A 64 10.30 -18.88 13.58
CA LEU A 64 9.29 -19.51 12.72
C LEU A 64 8.09 -20.00 13.51
N ASP A 65 8.31 -20.69 14.62
CA ASP A 65 7.25 -21.26 15.46
C ASP A 65 6.43 -20.17 16.17
N ALA A 66 7.10 -19.11 16.66
CA ALA A 66 6.45 -17.95 17.24
C ALA A 66 5.55 -17.22 16.23
N LEU A 67 6.05 -17.00 15.01
CA LEU A 67 5.30 -16.34 13.94
C LEU A 67 4.16 -17.21 13.40
N ALA A 68 4.36 -18.53 13.33
CA ALA A 68 3.31 -19.49 12.97
C ALA A 68 2.17 -19.48 14.00
N THR A 69 2.52 -19.50 15.29
CA THR A 69 1.55 -19.45 16.40
C THR A 69 0.77 -18.13 16.38
N GLN A 70 1.46 -17.01 16.18
CA GLN A 70 0.86 -15.68 16.12
C GLN A 70 -0.09 -15.51 14.93
N SER A 71 0.31 -15.97 13.74
CA SER A 71 -0.48 -15.82 12.51
C SER A 71 -1.53 -16.91 12.30
N GLN A 72 -1.41 -18.04 13.00
CA GLN A 72 -2.18 -19.27 12.76
C GLN A 72 -2.04 -19.84 11.33
N LEU A 73 -0.96 -19.47 10.63
CA LEU A 73 -0.66 -19.89 9.27
C LEU A 73 0.67 -20.64 9.21
N HIS A 74 0.86 -21.41 8.14
CA HIS A 74 2.16 -22.04 7.87
C HIS A 74 3.15 -20.98 7.35
N ILE A 75 4.29 -20.83 8.03
CA ILE A 75 5.30 -19.84 7.65
C ILE A 75 6.24 -20.43 6.60
N VAL A 76 6.35 -19.76 5.46
CA VAL A 76 7.41 -20.01 4.47
C VAL A 76 8.41 -18.86 4.55
N PRO A 77 9.63 -19.08 5.08
CA PRO A 77 10.62 -18.04 5.19
C PRO A 77 11.28 -17.73 3.84
N VAL A 78 11.48 -16.45 3.58
CA VAL A 78 12.21 -15.93 2.43
C VAL A 78 13.44 -15.19 2.94
N LYS A 79 14.61 -15.49 2.38
CA LYS A 79 15.87 -14.88 2.84
C LYS A 79 15.96 -13.42 2.39
N ALA A 80 16.13 -12.51 3.34
CA ALA A 80 16.41 -11.09 3.10
C ALA A 80 17.55 -10.60 4.00
N SER A 81 18.16 -9.46 3.69
CA SER A 81 19.16 -8.87 4.59
C SER A 81 18.50 -8.21 5.80
N ALA A 82 19.20 -8.20 6.95
CA ALA A 82 18.67 -7.56 8.17
C ALA A 82 18.35 -6.07 7.96
N ALA A 83 19.18 -5.36 7.16
CA ALA A 83 18.94 -3.96 6.82
C ALA A 83 17.65 -3.78 6.01
N GLU A 84 17.43 -4.61 4.97
CA GLU A 84 16.21 -4.56 4.17
C GLU A 84 14.96 -4.90 4.99
N VAL A 85 15.04 -5.88 5.90
CA VAL A 85 13.90 -6.23 6.76
C VAL A 85 13.58 -5.09 7.71
N GLN A 86 14.60 -4.51 8.34
CA GLN A 86 14.42 -3.40 9.27
C GLN A 86 13.83 -2.17 8.59
N GLU A 87 14.34 -1.78 7.43
CA GLU A 87 13.80 -0.68 6.62
C GLU A 87 12.35 -0.95 6.21
N ALA A 88 12.05 -2.19 5.79
CA ALA A 88 10.69 -2.56 5.43
C ALA A 88 9.75 -2.51 6.65
N ILE A 89 10.19 -2.89 7.85
CA ILE A 89 9.39 -2.78 9.08
C ILE A 89 9.10 -1.31 9.38
N ASP A 90 10.13 -0.46 9.38
CA ASP A 90 10.01 0.97 9.69
C ASP A 90 9.03 1.66 8.74
N LEU A 91 9.09 1.36 7.45
CA LEU A 91 8.23 1.98 6.44
C LEU A 91 6.79 1.50 6.49
N ASN A 92 6.59 0.18 6.59
CA ASN A 92 5.27 -0.42 6.39
C ASN A 92 4.40 -0.31 7.65
N TYR A 93 4.93 -0.57 8.85
CA TYR A 93 4.13 -0.49 10.07
C TYR A 93 3.78 0.95 10.44
N GLN A 94 4.74 1.89 10.34
CA GLN A 94 4.46 3.30 10.67
C GLN A 94 3.43 3.93 9.73
N SER A 95 3.58 3.73 8.43
CA SER A 95 2.65 4.30 7.44
C SER A 95 1.25 3.70 7.61
N TYR A 96 1.19 2.40 7.87
CA TYR A 96 -0.07 1.68 8.07
C TYR A 96 -0.79 2.11 9.35
N GLU A 97 -0.07 2.22 10.48
CA GLU A 97 -0.61 2.72 11.75
C GLU A 97 -1.07 4.17 11.64
N GLU A 98 -0.32 5.05 10.96
CA GLU A 98 -0.70 6.45 10.78
C GLU A 98 -2.00 6.55 9.95
N ILE A 99 -2.13 5.73 8.90
CA ILE A 99 -3.35 5.66 8.07
C ILE A 99 -4.53 5.09 8.86
N GLU A 100 -4.35 3.96 9.58
CA GLU A 100 -5.40 3.38 10.41
C GLU A 100 -5.85 4.34 11.52
N LYS A 101 -4.93 5.10 12.12
CA LYS A 101 -5.26 6.12 13.12
C LYS A 101 -6.10 7.26 12.54
N GLN A 102 -5.79 7.73 11.33
CA GLN A 102 -6.65 8.75 10.68
C GLN A 102 -8.01 8.14 10.34
N ILE A 103 -8.06 6.90 9.86
CA ILE A 103 -9.30 6.24 9.46
C ILE A 103 -10.22 5.91 10.64
N SER A 104 -9.65 5.45 11.75
CA SER A 104 -10.40 5.20 12.98
C SER A 104 -10.98 6.50 13.53
N SER A 105 -10.26 7.63 13.43
CA SER A 105 -10.83 8.94 13.80
C SER A 105 -12.06 9.33 12.97
N LEU A 106 -12.15 8.90 11.70
CA LEU A 106 -13.33 9.12 10.85
C LEU A 106 -14.53 8.26 11.25
N SER A 107 -14.27 7.05 11.73
CA SER A 107 -15.33 6.11 12.11
C SER A 107 -16.03 6.53 13.41
N LEU A 108 -15.29 7.14 14.34
CA LEU A 108 -15.83 7.69 15.59
C LEU A 108 -16.79 8.86 15.35
N ASP A 109 -16.57 9.65 14.30
CA ASP A 109 -17.44 10.77 13.92
C ASP A 109 -18.71 10.32 13.17
N THR A 110 -18.69 9.13 12.55
CA THR A 110 -19.78 8.63 11.70
C THR A 110 -20.92 7.99 12.50
N GLU A 111 -20.66 7.45 13.70
CA GLU A 111 -21.70 6.85 14.58
C GLU A 111 -22.71 7.89 15.14
N ALA A 112 -22.47 9.18 14.96
CA ALA A 112 -23.31 10.26 15.48
C ALA A 112 -24.18 10.98 14.43
N ALA A 113 -24.13 10.61 13.14
CA ALA A 113 -24.82 11.36 12.10
C ALA A 113 -25.51 10.48 11.04
N GLU A 114 -26.82 10.67 10.90
CA GLU A 114 -27.59 10.31 9.69
C GLU A 114 -26.89 10.77 8.39
N PRO A 115 -27.16 10.15 7.22
CA PRO A 115 -26.49 10.48 5.97
C PRO A 115 -27.02 11.81 5.43
N ARG A 116 -26.57 12.90 6.03
CA ARG A 116 -26.68 14.25 5.48
C ARG A 116 -25.27 14.67 5.14
N VAL A 117 -25.07 14.98 3.86
CA VAL A 117 -23.90 15.68 3.34
C VAL A 117 -23.77 17.01 4.09
N LYS A 118 -23.10 16.98 5.24
CA LYS A 118 -22.66 18.15 5.96
C LYS A 118 -21.15 18.24 5.79
N LEU A 119 -20.77 19.31 5.12
CA LEU A 119 -19.42 19.73 4.83
C LEU A 119 -18.79 20.28 6.12
N ASP A 120 -18.56 19.42 7.12
CA ASP A 120 -17.93 19.85 8.36
C ASP A 120 -16.41 19.81 8.19
N THR A 121 -15.81 21.00 8.23
CA THR A 121 -14.36 21.30 8.19
C THR A 121 -13.53 20.52 9.21
N ILE A 122 -14.16 19.91 10.21
CA ILE A 122 -13.53 19.04 11.23
C ILE A 122 -13.18 17.66 10.64
N THR A 123 -14.05 17.10 9.79
CA THR A 123 -13.86 15.78 9.16
C THR A 123 -12.88 15.84 7.98
N ASP A 124 -12.67 17.03 7.39
CA ASP A 124 -11.81 17.18 6.21
C ASP A 124 -10.32 16.98 6.55
N ALA A 125 -9.89 17.33 7.77
CA ALA A 125 -8.48 17.26 8.13
C ALA A 125 -7.92 15.82 8.25
N PRO A 126 -8.59 14.85 8.92
CA PRO A 126 -8.13 13.46 8.92
C PRO A 126 -8.22 12.79 7.55
N VAL A 127 -9.28 13.04 6.77
CA VAL A 127 -9.43 12.49 5.40
C VAL A 127 -8.33 12.99 4.49
N ALA A 128 -8.05 14.31 4.51
CA ALA A 128 -7.00 14.90 3.70
C ALA A 128 -5.63 14.32 4.04
N ARG A 129 -5.34 14.08 5.33
CA ARG A 129 -4.10 13.41 5.77
C ARG A 129 -4.03 11.97 5.31
N ALA A 130 -5.11 11.20 5.47
CA ALA A 130 -5.16 9.81 5.01
C ALA A 130 -4.92 9.70 3.49
N LEU A 131 -5.58 10.54 2.69
CA LEU A 131 -5.35 10.59 1.24
C LEU A 131 -3.90 10.97 0.90
N THR A 132 -3.32 11.93 1.62
CA THR A 132 -1.92 12.33 1.43
C THR A 132 -0.97 11.17 1.71
N LEU A 133 -1.18 10.43 2.80
CA LEU A 133 -0.38 9.25 3.16
C LEU A 133 -0.51 8.14 2.12
N ILE A 134 -1.72 7.88 1.62
CA ILE A 134 -1.96 6.91 0.54
C ILE A 134 -1.16 7.29 -0.72
N ILE A 135 -1.21 8.57 -1.12
CA ILE A 135 -0.48 9.05 -2.30
C ILE A 135 1.04 8.95 -2.07
N ASP A 136 1.53 9.40 -0.91
CA ASP A 136 2.96 9.35 -0.57
C ASP A 136 3.48 7.92 -0.66
N GLU A 137 2.75 6.97 -0.08
CA GLU A 137 3.17 5.58 -0.04
C GLU A 137 3.09 4.90 -1.42
N ALA A 138 2.08 5.24 -2.24
CA ALA A 138 2.03 4.80 -3.64
C ALA A 138 3.19 5.35 -4.48
N VAL A 139 3.59 6.61 -4.28
CA VAL A 139 4.72 7.23 -4.98
C VAL A 139 6.04 6.59 -4.55
N LYS A 140 6.25 6.35 -3.25
CA LYS A 140 7.43 5.61 -2.75
C LYS A 140 7.52 4.21 -3.36
N ALA A 141 6.40 3.51 -3.45
CA ALA A 141 6.30 2.20 -4.09
C ALA A 141 6.44 2.24 -5.62
N ARG A 142 6.62 3.44 -6.22
CA ARG A 142 6.72 3.67 -7.67
C ARG A 142 5.50 3.16 -8.45
N ALA A 143 4.31 3.32 -7.88
CA ALA A 143 3.06 2.97 -8.55
C ALA A 143 2.73 3.91 -9.72
N SER A 144 2.12 3.37 -10.77
CA SER A 144 1.59 4.14 -11.91
C SER A 144 0.15 4.61 -11.67
N ASP A 145 -0.65 3.82 -10.96
CA ASP A 145 -2.05 4.09 -10.70
C ASP A 145 -2.42 3.68 -9.27
N ILE A 146 -3.29 4.44 -8.62
CA ILE A 146 -3.97 4.09 -7.36
C ILE A 146 -5.44 3.87 -7.66
N HIS A 147 -6.03 2.81 -7.13
CA HIS A 147 -7.42 2.45 -7.30
C HIS A 147 -8.11 2.35 -5.95
N LEU A 148 -9.18 3.11 -5.75
CA LEU A 148 -10.07 3.02 -4.59
C LEU A 148 -11.30 2.22 -5.01
N GLN A 149 -11.37 0.96 -4.63
CA GLN A 149 -12.39 0.00 -5.07
C GLN A 149 -13.30 -0.39 -3.90
N PRO A 150 -14.52 0.18 -3.80
CA PRO A 150 -15.48 -0.28 -2.83
C PRO A 150 -15.91 -1.72 -3.15
N GLN A 151 -15.89 -2.58 -2.14
CA GLN A 151 -16.46 -3.92 -2.16
C GLN A 151 -17.67 -3.99 -1.21
N GLU A 152 -18.25 -5.17 -1.05
CA GLU A 152 -19.45 -5.38 -0.24
C GLU A 152 -19.27 -4.92 1.22
N ASP A 153 -18.12 -5.20 1.84
CA ASP A 153 -17.84 -4.96 3.26
C ASP A 153 -16.70 -3.97 3.53
N LYS A 154 -15.85 -3.73 2.54
CA LYS A 154 -14.60 -2.98 2.70
C LYS A 154 -14.26 -2.12 1.48
N LEU A 155 -13.43 -1.10 1.70
CA LEU A 155 -12.77 -0.37 0.64
C LEU A 155 -11.35 -0.92 0.46
N LEU A 156 -11.06 -1.40 -0.75
CA LEU A 156 -9.71 -1.80 -1.15
C LEU A 156 -9.00 -0.64 -1.81
N VAL A 157 -7.82 -0.29 -1.31
CA VAL A 157 -6.87 0.59 -1.99
C VAL A 157 -5.84 -0.29 -2.67
N ARG A 158 -5.77 -0.23 -3.99
CA ARG A 158 -4.86 -1.03 -4.81
C ARG A 158 -3.94 -0.13 -5.61
N CYS A 159 -2.70 -0.55 -5.78
CA CYS A 159 -1.71 0.19 -6.58
C CYS A 159 -1.27 -0.66 -7.76
N ARG A 160 -1.17 -0.04 -8.94
CA ARG A 160 -0.52 -0.67 -10.10
C ARG A 160 0.98 -0.38 -10.03
N ILE A 161 1.79 -1.42 -9.88
CA ILE A 161 3.25 -1.32 -9.76
C ILE A 161 3.85 -2.27 -10.78
N ASP A 162 4.73 -1.74 -11.63
CA ASP A 162 5.33 -2.47 -12.76
C ASP A 162 4.31 -3.24 -13.63
N GLY A 163 3.11 -2.68 -13.78
CA GLY A 163 2.01 -3.24 -14.59
C GLY A 163 1.04 -4.17 -13.84
N ALA A 164 1.43 -4.71 -12.68
CA ALA A 164 0.60 -5.59 -11.87
C ALA A 164 -0.18 -4.82 -10.79
N LEU A 165 -1.37 -5.30 -10.43
CA LEU A 165 -2.21 -4.70 -9.38
C LEU A 165 -1.95 -5.36 -8.03
N HIS A 166 -1.58 -4.56 -7.03
CA HIS A 166 -1.27 -4.98 -5.67
C HIS A 166 -2.25 -4.37 -4.67
N ASN A 167 -2.63 -5.14 -3.65
CA ASN A 167 -3.45 -4.62 -2.56
C ASN A 167 -2.54 -3.89 -1.58
N MET A 168 -2.85 -2.62 -1.32
CA MET A 168 -2.04 -1.72 -0.50
C MET A 168 -2.71 -1.40 0.83
N LEU A 169 -4.05 -1.31 0.88
CA LEU A 169 -4.81 -1.13 2.12
C LEU A 169 -6.18 -1.80 2.01
N SER A 170 -6.71 -2.23 3.15
CA SER A 170 -8.10 -2.68 3.28
C SER A 170 -8.73 -1.99 4.49
N ILE A 171 -9.67 -1.08 4.23
CA ILE A 171 -10.21 -0.15 5.23
C ILE A 171 -11.75 -0.20 5.24
N PRO A 172 -12.42 0.26 6.31
CA PRO A 172 -13.88 0.20 6.39
C PRO A 172 -14.57 0.93 5.24
N LEU A 173 -15.63 0.34 4.70
CA LEU A 173 -16.37 0.90 3.55
C LEU A 173 -16.91 2.32 3.82
N SER A 174 -17.22 2.64 5.09
CA SER A 174 -17.68 3.98 5.52
C SER A 174 -16.71 5.11 5.12
N THR A 175 -15.42 4.81 4.98
CA THR A 175 -14.41 5.80 4.58
C THR A 175 -14.45 6.18 3.10
N ALA A 176 -15.09 5.36 2.26
CA ALA A 176 -15.07 5.53 0.81
C ALA A 176 -15.69 6.86 0.38
N THR A 177 -16.87 7.19 0.90
CA THR A 177 -17.57 8.43 0.55
C THR A 177 -16.73 9.67 0.87
N SER A 178 -16.07 9.69 2.04
CA SER A 178 -15.22 10.79 2.47
C SER A 178 -13.98 10.93 1.60
N LEU A 179 -13.29 9.83 1.28
CA LEU A 179 -12.12 9.84 0.41
C LEU A 179 -12.47 10.28 -1.02
N ILE A 180 -13.56 9.75 -1.60
CA ILE A 180 -14.02 10.14 -2.94
C ILE A 180 -14.42 11.61 -2.98
N SER A 181 -15.16 12.09 -1.97
CA SER A 181 -15.52 13.51 -1.85
C SER A 181 -14.28 14.40 -1.78
N ARG A 182 -13.27 14.02 -0.99
CA ARG A 182 -12.00 14.76 -0.91
C ARG A 182 -11.26 14.79 -2.24
N ILE A 183 -11.21 13.66 -2.96
CA ILE A 183 -10.63 13.59 -4.29
C ILE A 183 -11.37 14.51 -5.27
N LYS A 184 -12.71 14.53 -5.21
CA LYS A 184 -13.54 15.43 -6.03
C LYS A 184 -13.28 16.90 -5.76
N ILE A 185 -13.12 17.29 -4.50
CA ILE A 185 -12.74 18.66 -4.12
C ILE A 185 -11.39 19.03 -4.75
N LEU A 186 -10.37 18.19 -4.59
CA LEU A 186 -9.02 18.47 -5.11
C LEU A 186 -9.01 18.57 -6.63
N ALA A 187 -9.78 17.72 -7.32
CA ALA A 187 -9.83 17.65 -8.77
C ALA A 187 -10.90 18.57 -9.41
N ASN A 188 -11.54 19.45 -8.62
CA ASN A 188 -12.60 20.36 -9.06
C ASN A 188 -13.79 19.66 -9.77
N MET A 189 -14.19 18.50 -9.25
CA MET A 189 -15.32 17.69 -9.74
C MET A 189 -16.60 17.96 -8.92
N ASN A 190 -17.76 17.57 -9.45
CA ASN A 190 -19.04 17.74 -8.76
C ASN A 190 -19.20 16.69 -7.65
N ILE A 191 -19.10 17.14 -6.40
CA ILE A 191 -19.19 16.31 -5.20
C ILE A 191 -20.58 15.72 -5.00
N ALA A 192 -21.64 16.43 -5.42
CA ALA A 192 -23.02 16.00 -5.23
C ALA A 192 -23.47 14.93 -6.23
N ASP A 193 -22.76 14.79 -7.35
CA ASP A 193 -23.10 13.80 -8.38
C ASP A 193 -22.24 12.54 -8.23
N HIS A 194 -22.86 11.43 -7.83
CA HIS A 194 -22.22 10.13 -7.65
C HIS A 194 -22.57 9.10 -8.74
N HIS A 195 -23.41 9.50 -9.70
CA HIS A 195 -24.00 8.55 -10.66
C HIS A 195 -23.30 8.58 -12.00
N ARG A 196 -22.86 9.78 -12.43
CA ARG A 196 -22.16 9.93 -13.71
C ARG A 196 -20.66 9.78 -13.53
N PRO A 197 -19.95 9.16 -14.49
CA PRO A 197 -18.50 9.21 -14.53
C PRO A 197 -18.00 10.66 -14.55
N GLN A 198 -16.93 10.93 -13.83
CA GLN A 198 -16.30 12.25 -13.79
C GLN A 198 -14.80 12.12 -13.95
N ASP A 199 -14.21 13.08 -14.66
CA ASP A 199 -12.78 13.19 -14.83
C ASP A 199 -12.29 14.52 -14.28
N GLY A 200 -11.11 14.50 -13.67
CA GLY A 200 -10.48 15.68 -13.13
C GLY A 200 -8.98 15.51 -13.00
N GLN A 201 -8.30 16.57 -12.56
CA GLN A 201 -6.87 16.52 -12.32
C GLN A 201 -6.49 17.47 -11.19
N PHE A 202 -5.43 17.13 -10.47
CA PHE A 202 -4.87 17.98 -9.44
C PHE A 202 -3.38 17.71 -9.28
N SER A 203 -2.62 18.70 -8.80
CA SER A 203 -1.21 18.55 -8.51
C SER A 203 -0.97 18.48 -7.01
N VAL A 204 -0.03 17.64 -6.58
CA VAL A 204 0.42 17.54 -5.19
C VAL A 204 1.93 17.52 -5.09
N ARG A 205 2.44 17.89 -3.92
CA ARG A 205 3.82 17.65 -3.53
C ARG A 205 3.85 16.59 -2.45
N THR A 206 4.60 15.52 -2.68
CA THR A 206 4.79 14.45 -1.70
C THR A 206 5.69 14.91 -0.55
N ARG A 207 5.69 14.19 0.57
CA ARG A 207 6.64 14.44 1.69
C ARG A 207 8.11 14.38 1.22
N GLY A 208 8.40 13.56 0.20
CA GLY A 208 9.73 13.48 -0.43
C GLY A 208 10.09 14.64 -1.37
N GLY A 209 9.23 15.66 -1.50
CA GLY A 209 9.45 16.84 -2.32
C GLY A 209 9.13 16.65 -3.81
N GLN A 210 8.69 15.47 -4.23
CA GLN A 210 8.36 15.19 -5.63
C GLN A 210 7.03 15.84 -6.00
N ALA A 211 7.01 16.57 -7.13
CA ALA A 211 5.81 17.23 -7.64
C ALA A 211 5.07 16.30 -8.60
N MET A 212 3.93 15.77 -8.16
CA MET A 212 3.08 14.87 -8.94
C MET A 212 1.93 15.63 -9.59
N ASP A 213 1.63 15.30 -10.84
CA ASP A 213 0.34 15.57 -11.44
C ASP A 213 -0.53 14.31 -11.39
N ILE A 214 -1.74 14.42 -10.86
CA ILE A 214 -2.62 13.28 -10.68
C ILE A 214 -3.85 13.48 -11.55
N ARG A 215 -4.08 12.54 -12.46
CA ARG A 215 -5.33 12.46 -13.22
C ARG A 215 -6.29 11.52 -12.51
N VAL A 216 -7.54 11.93 -12.41
CA VAL A 216 -8.56 11.21 -11.67
C VAL A 216 -9.70 10.87 -12.60
N GLY A 217 -10.17 9.63 -12.54
CA GLY A 217 -11.48 9.23 -13.04
C GLY A 217 -12.30 8.62 -11.91
N THR A 218 -13.56 8.99 -11.80
CA THR A 218 -14.53 8.34 -10.90
C THR A 218 -15.65 7.70 -11.69
N VAL A 219 -16.18 6.59 -11.17
CA VAL A 219 -17.30 5.88 -11.78
C VAL A 219 -18.17 5.23 -10.70
N SER A 220 -19.48 5.28 -10.90
CA SER A 220 -20.43 4.63 -10.00
C SER A 220 -20.39 3.11 -10.16
N THR A 221 -20.43 2.38 -9.05
CA THR A 221 -20.49 0.90 -9.00
C THR A 221 -21.61 0.45 -8.05
N VAL A 222 -21.87 -0.85 -8.00
CA VAL A 222 -22.90 -1.43 -7.13
C VAL A 222 -22.65 -1.20 -5.63
N HIS A 223 -21.39 -1.04 -5.22
CA HIS A 223 -21.00 -0.85 -3.81
C HIS A 223 -20.62 0.60 -3.47
N GLY A 224 -20.82 1.53 -4.40
CA GLY A 224 -20.46 2.94 -4.25
C GLY A 224 -19.59 3.44 -5.39
N GLU A 225 -19.06 4.66 -5.24
CA GLU A 225 -18.25 5.28 -6.28
C GLU A 225 -16.79 4.84 -6.17
N MET A 226 -16.23 4.34 -7.28
CA MET A 226 -14.83 3.96 -7.41
C MET A 226 -14.03 5.13 -7.97
N ALA A 227 -12.77 5.27 -7.57
CA ALA A 227 -11.82 6.21 -8.17
C ALA A 227 -10.55 5.51 -8.66
N ALA A 228 -10.04 5.98 -9.79
CA ALA A 228 -8.73 5.63 -10.32
C ALA A 228 -7.90 6.92 -10.46
N LEU A 229 -6.71 6.92 -9.86
CA LEU A 229 -5.78 8.04 -9.84
C LEU A 229 -4.51 7.62 -10.56
N ARG A 230 -4.22 8.24 -11.70
CA ARG A 230 -2.96 8.04 -12.42
C ARG A 230 -1.92 9.03 -11.93
N LEU A 231 -0.77 8.53 -11.49
CA LEU A 231 0.33 9.31 -10.96
C LEU A 231 1.30 9.66 -12.09
N LEU A 232 1.51 10.95 -12.34
CA LEU A 232 2.43 11.46 -13.36
C LEU A 232 3.53 12.28 -12.69
N ASP A 233 4.76 11.79 -12.80
CA ASP A 233 5.92 12.50 -12.27
C ASP A 233 6.37 13.61 -13.23
N LYS A 234 6.24 14.87 -12.79
CA LYS A 234 6.64 16.04 -13.60
C LYS A 234 8.14 16.05 -13.90
N SER A 235 8.97 15.42 -13.07
CA SER A 235 10.42 15.36 -13.26
C SER A 235 10.84 14.33 -14.33
N ARG A 236 10.05 13.27 -14.54
CA ARG A 236 10.35 12.23 -15.55
C ARG A 236 10.00 12.64 -16.98
N ALA A 237 9.22 13.69 -17.16
CA ALA A 237 8.82 14.19 -18.47
C ALA A 237 9.96 14.87 -19.25
N VAL A 238 11.15 15.02 -18.66
CA VAL A 238 12.33 15.61 -19.31
C VAL A 238 13.37 14.53 -19.58
N MET A 239 13.05 13.56 -20.45
CA MET A 239 14.09 12.78 -21.11
C MET A 239 14.55 13.56 -22.33
N THR A 240 15.86 13.81 -22.43
CA THR A 240 16.41 14.44 -23.64
C THR A 240 16.39 13.42 -24.78
N LEU A 241 16.39 13.89 -26.03
CA LEU A 241 16.47 13.00 -27.20
C LEU A 241 17.73 12.11 -27.14
N SER A 242 18.81 12.62 -26.54
CA SER A 242 20.03 11.86 -26.26
C SER A 242 19.78 10.67 -25.32
N ASP A 243 18.94 10.84 -24.28
CA ASP A 243 18.57 9.77 -23.34
C ASP A 243 17.71 8.67 -23.99
N LEU A 244 17.06 8.99 -25.10
CA LEU A 244 16.31 8.07 -25.96
C LEU A 244 17.20 7.32 -26.96
N GLY A 245 18.51 7.55 -26.92
CA GLY A 245 19.49 6.89 -27.79
C GLY A 245 19.69 7.57 -29.15
N PHE A 246 19.17 8.79 -29.34
CA PHE A 246 19.50 9.57 -30.53
C PHE A 246 20.96 9.99 -30.49
N LEU A 247 21.66 9.71 -31.58
CA LEU A 247 23.03 10.17 -31.75
C LEU A 247 23.04 11.70 -31.90
N PRO A 248 24.07 12.40 -31.41
CA PRO A 248 24.18 13.86 -31.53
C PRO A 248 24.13 14.40 -32.97
N GLN A 249 24.39 13.53 -33.95
CA GLN A 249 24.37 13.85 -35.38
C GLN A 249 22.95 13.83 -35.98
N SER A 250 21.97 13.32 -35.22
CA SER A 250 20.57 13.20 -35.60
C SER A 250 19.66 14.19 -34.85
N LEU A 251 20.26 15.06 -34.03
CA LEU A 251 19.61 16.14 -33.28
C LEU A 251 19.78 17.46 -34.03
#